data_AF-A0A135RYN0-F1
#
_entry.id   AF-A0A135RYN0-F1
#
_cell.length_a   1.000
_cell.length_b   1.000
_cell.length_c   1.000
_cell.angle_alpha   90.00
_cell.angle_beta   90.00
_cell.angle_gamma   90.00
#
_symmetry.space_group_name_H-M   'P 1'
#
loop_
_entity.id
_entity.type
_entity.pdbx_description
1 polymer ?
#
loop_
_entity_poly.entity_id
_entity_poly.type
_entity_poly.pdbx_seq_one_letter_code
_entity_poly.pdbx_strand_id
1 'polypeptide(L)' 'MASMFEQSGSGTLFLGGQKISGADIRDQNVLATQAIANVVKSSFGPSGLDKMMVDDIG' A
#
# COMPACT_ATOMS: atom_id res chain seq x y z
N MET A 1 3.17 -10.86 8.09
CA MET A 1 2.36 -12.01 7.66
C MET A 1 1.50 -11.55 6.49
N ALA A 2 1.90 -11.86 5.26
CA ALA A 2 1.03 -11.85 4.10
C ALA A 2 1.24 -13.21 3.45
N SER A 3 0.44 -14.18 3.87
CA SER A 3 0.34 -15.46 3.20
C SER A 3 -0.62 -15.31 2.01
N MET A 4 -0.26 -16.00 0.93
CA MET A 4 -1.07 -16.36 -0.23
C MET A 4 -0.88 -15.51 -1.50
N PHE A 5 -0.09 -16.09 -2.38
CA PHE A 5 -0.10 -15.89 -3.82
C PHE A 5 -1.53 -16.11 -4.35
N GLU A 6 -2.03 -15.17 -5.14
CA GLU A 6 -3.40 -15.15 -5.66
C GLU A 6 -3.63 -16.34 -6.62
N GLN A 7 -4.57 -17.23 -6.30
CA GLN A 7 -5.03 -18.26 -7.21
C GLN A 7 -6.02 -17.63 -8.20
N SER A 8 -5.65 -17.56 -9.48
CA SER A 8 -6.51 -17.02 -10.54
C SER A 8 -7.83 -17.79 -10.64
N GLY A 9 -8.92 -17.22 -10.13
CA GLY A 9 -10.26 -17.79 -10.21
C GLY A 9 -10.79 -17.74 -11.64
N SER A 10 -10.95 -18.91 -12.26
CA SER A 10 -11.39 -19.15 -13.65
C SER A 10 -12.88 -18.83 -13.91
N GLY A 11 -13.41 -17.70 -13.44
CA GLY A 11 -14.87 -17.42 -13.51
C GLY A 11 -15.29 -16.00 -13.90
N THR A 12 -14.36 -15.09 -14.19
CA THR A 12 -14.69 -13.69 -14.46
C THR A 12 -13.72 -13.15 -15.50
N LEU A 13 -14.29 -12.57 -16.57
CA LEU A 13 -13.56 -12.05 -17.71
C LEU A 13 -12.70 -10.86 -17.26
N PHE A 14 -11.42 -11.10 -17.00
CA PHE A 14 -10.43 -10.04 -16.75
C PHE A 14 -9.56 -9.87 -17.97
N LEU A 15 -9.69 -8.72 -18.61
CA LEU A 15 -8.76 -8.30 -19.64
C LEU A 15 -7.55 -7.63 -18.96
N GLY A 16 -6.52 -8.43 -18.65
CA GLY A 16 -5.19 -7.93 -18.28
C GLY A 16 -4.99 -7.41 -16.85
N GLY A 17 -5.81 -7.80 -15.87
CA GLY A 17 -5.68 -7.30 -14.48
C GLY A 17 -5.96 -8.34 -13.39
N GLN A 18 -5.57 -7.99 -12.15
CA GLN A 18 -5.87 -8.73 -10.93
C GLN A 18 -7.09 -8.10 -10.24
N LYS A 19 -8.05 -8.91 -9.78
CA LYS A 19 -9.20 -8.44 -9.01
C LYS A 19 -9.20 -9.07 -7.63
N ILE A 20 -8.78 -8.28 -6.65
CA ILE A 20 -8.86 -8.62 -5.23
C ILE A 20 -10.17 -8.05 -4.67
N SER A 21 -10.87 -8.81 -3.84
CA SER A 21 -12.18 -8.44 -3.31
C SER A 21 -12.35 -8.93 -1.87
N GLY A 22 -13.25 -8.31 -1.11
CA GLY A 22 -13.56 -8.74 0.25
C GLY A 22 -12.63 -8.14 1.31
N ALA A 23 -12.26 -8.93 2.31
CA ALA A 23 -11.42 -8.47 3.42
C ALA A 23 -9.99 -8.13 2.96
N ASP A 24 -9.42 -8.94 2.08
CA ASP A 24 -8.02 -8.83 1.65
C ASP A 24 -7.69 -7.46 1.06
N ILE A 25 -8.54 -6.92 0.18
CA ILE A 25 -8.33 -5.59 -0.40
C ILE A 25 -8.47 -4.47 0.64
N ARG A 26 -9.31 -4.65 1.67
CA ARG A 26 -9.44 -3.66 2.75
C ARG A 26 -8.19 -3.65 3.62
N ASP A 27 -7.67 -4.82 3.96
CA ASP A 27 -6.44 -4.93 4.76
C ASP A 27 -5.24 -4.36 4.01
N GLN A 28 -5.12 -4.63 2.70
CA GLN A 28 -4.10 -4.02 1.84
C GLN A 28 -4.22 -2.49 1.79
N ASN A 29 -5.45 -1.95 1.68
CA ASN A 29 -5.67 -0.50 1.68
C ASN A 29 -5.29 0.13 3.04
N VAL A 30 -5.64 -0.52 4.15
CA VAL A 30 -5.23 -0.04 5.49
C VAL A 30 -3.72 -0.08 5.65
N LEU A 31 -3.05 -1.13 5.17
CA LEU A 31 -1.60 -1.22 5.19
C LEU A 31 -0.94 -0.12 4.37
N ALA A 32 -1.45 0.16 3.17
CA ALA A 32 -0.95 1.23 2.30
C ALA A 32 -1.10 2.61 2.96
N THR A 33 -2.28 2.91 3.52
CA THR A 33 -2.50 4.17 4.25
C THR A 33 -1.63 4.27 5.49
N GLN A 34 -1.42 3.18 6.22
CA GLN A 34 -0.54 3.14 7.38
C GLN A 34 0.91 3.44 7.01
N ALA A 35 1.39 2.96 5.85
CA ALA A 35 2.72 3.25 5.35
C ALA A 35 2.92 4.76 5.12
N ILE A 36 1.98 5.40 4.41
CA ILE A 36 2.02 6.85 4.17
C ILE A 36 1.88 7.63 5.48
N ALA A 37 0.95 7.21 6.36
CA ALA A 37 0.75 7.83 7.65
C ALA A 37 2.03 7.82 8.50
N ASN A 38 2.80 6.74 8.46
CA ASN A 38 4.06 6.64 9.19
C ASN A 38 5.16 7.57 8.63
N VAL A 39 5.15 7.86 7.32
CA VAL A 39 6.08 8.84 6.72
C VAL A 39 5.86 10.22 7.32
N VAL A 40 4.60 10.67 7.36
CA VAL A 40 4.25 12.02 7.85
C VAL A 40 4.24 12.12 9.38
N LYS A 41 3.97 11.01 10.08
CA LYS A 41 3.87 10.98 11.55
C LYS A 41 5.14 11.48 12.25
N SER A 42 6.32 11.17 11.73
CA SER A 42 7.59 11.64 12.32
C SER A 42 7.93 13.10 12.01
N SER A 43 7.17 13.74 11.12
CA SER A 43 7.41 15.11 10.66
C SER A 43 6.40 16.12 11.22
N PHE A 44 5.39 15.64 11.94
CA PHE A 44 4.34 16.49 12.49
C PHE A 44 4.66 16.98 13.91
N GLY A 45 4.47 18.29 14.16
CA GLY A 45 4.62 18.93 15.47
C GLY A 45 5.96 19.64 15.68
N PRO A 46 6.14 20.35 16.80
CA PRO A 46 7.33 21.18 17.05
C PRO A 46 8.65 20.38 17.09
N SER A 47 8.58 19.10 17.43
CA SER A 47 9.72 18.16 17.44
C SER A 47 9.74 17.25 16.21
N GLY A 48 8.87 17.51 15.23
CA GLY A 48 8.85 16.79 13.97
C GLY A 48 10.13 17.04 13.17
N LEU A 49 10.63 16.01 12.48
CA LEU A 49 11.81 16.10 11.65
C LEU A 49 11.43 15.99 10.17
N ASP A 50 12.10 16.78 9.33
CA ASP A 50 11.90 16.76 7.89
C ASP A 50 12.40 15.46 7.26
N LYS A 51 11.90 15.20 6.05
CA LYS A 51 12.35 14.08 5.21
C LYS A 51 13.08 14.64 4.01
N MET A 52 14.25 14.08 3.71
CA MET A 52 14.93 14.32 2.43
C MET A 52 14.51 13.23 1.45
N MET A 53 13.89 13.65 0.34
CA MET A 53 13.55 12.78 -0.78
C MET A 53 14.54 13.08 -1.90
N VAL A 54 15.18 12.04 -2.41
CA VAL A 54 16.08 12.07 -3.57
C VAL A 54 15.21 11.71 -4.76
N ASP A 55 15.31 12.48 -5.84
CA ASP A 55 14.59 12.17 -7.08
C ASP A 55 15.32 11.04 -7.83
N ASP A 56 14.66 10.43 -8.81
CA ASP A 56 15.28 9.35 -9.61
C ASP A 56 16.51 9.85 -10.40
N ILE A 57 16.68 11.17 -10.51
CA ILE A 57 17.81 11.85 -11.14
C ILE A 57 18.84 12.35 -10.11
N GLY A 58 18.44 12.60 -8.85
CA GLY A 58 19.24 13.19 -7.78
C GLY A 58 18.46 14.17 -6.91
#